data_AF-A0A6L8BFH7-F1
#
_entry.id   AF-A0A6L8BFH7-F1
#
_cell.length_a   1.000
_cell.length_b   1.000
_cell.length_c   1.000
_cell.angle_alpha   90.00
_cell.angle_beta   90.00
_cell.angle_gamma   90.00
#
_symmetry.space_group_name_H-M   'P 1'
#
loop_
_entity.id
_entity.type
_entity.pdbx_description
1 polymer ?
#
loop_
_entity_poly.entity_id
_entity_poly.type
_entity_poly.pdbx_seq_one_letter_code
_entity_poly.pdbx_strand_id
1 'polypeptide(L)'
;MSAKADPSTRVWTVSEAKERLSEILHLSEQEGPQRIGTWRQFVVVPAAVWDATKAPRTPLGRWLIENMPRGIDLDPPDRASKRAVPFS
;
A
#
# COMPACT_ATOMS: atom_id res chain seq x y z
N MET A 1 -22.68 -5.16 -4.27
CA MET A 1 -21.55 -4.21 -4.38
C MET A 1 -20.55 -4.80 -5.36
N SER A 2 -20.58 -4.38 -6.63
CA SER A 2 -19.58 -4.83 -7.61
C SER A 2 -18.26 -4.13 -7.34
N ALA A 3 -17.19 -4.89 -7.19
CA ALA A 3 -15.83 -4.35 -7.16
C ALA A 3 -15.61 -3.60 -8.49
N LYS A 4 -15.45 -2.27 -8.39
CA LYS A 4 -15.03 -1.43 -9.50
C LYS A 4 -13.68 -1.99 -9.95
N ALA A 5 -13.57 -2.41 -11.21
CA ALA A 5 -12.33 -2.96 -11.75
C ALA A 5 -11.18 -1.97 -11.45
N ASP A 6 -10.16 -2.46 -10.77
CA ASP A 6 -8.99 -1.67 -10.43
C ASP A 6 -8.25 -1.32 -11.74
N PRO A 7 -8.12 -0.02 -12.10
CA PRO A 7 -7.44 0.39 -13.33
C PRO A 7 -5.97 -0.09 -13.39
N SER A 8 -5.42 -0.60 -12.28
CA SER A 8 -4.07 -1.19 -12.17
C SER A 8 -3.83 -2.49 -12.95
N THR A 9 -4.83 -3.04 -13.67
CA THR A 9 -4.72 -4.39 -14.25
C THR A 9 -4.00 -4.42 -15.60
N ARG A 10 -3.71 -3.27 -16.24
CA ARG A 10 -2.99 -3.27 -17.52
C ARG A 10 -1.50 -3.62 -17.29
N VAL A 11 -1.09 -4.74 -17.89
CA VAL A 11 0.32 -5.14 -17.95
C VAL A 11 0.84 -4.90 -19.35
N TRP A 12 1.84 -4.03 -19.47
CA TRP A 12 2.54 -3.73 -20.72
C TRP A 12 3.49 -4.88 -21.05
N THR A 13 3.55 -5.31 -22.30
CA THR A 13 4.68 -6.13 -22.75
C THR A 13 5.95 -5.31 -22.78
N VAL A 14 7.11 -5.97 -22.78
CA VAL A 14 8.40 -5.26 -22.89
C VAL A 14 8.51 -4.51 -24.22
N SER A 15 7.92 -5.02 -25.30
CA SER A 15 7.95 -4.35 -26.62
C SER A 15 7.14 -3.07 -26.60
N GLU A 16 5.88 -3.14 -26.15
CA GLU A 16 5.01 -1.97 -26.03
C GLU A 16 5.63 -0.92 -25.11
N ALA A 17 6.27 -1.35 -24.02
CA ALA A 17 6.90 -0.43 -23.08
C ALA A 17 8.08 0.33 -23.69
N LYS A 18 8.85 -0.29 -24.60
CA LYS A 18 9.93 0.39 -25.31
C LYS A 18 9.40 1.43 -26.28
N GLU A 19 8.31 1.12 -26.97
CA GLU A 19 7.69 2.01 -27.96
C GLU A 19 6.92 3.17 -27.31
N ARG A 20 6.38 2.95 -26.10
CA ARG A 20 5.46 3.87 -25.42
C ARG A 20 5.97 4.30 -24.04
N LEU A 21 7.29 4.35 -23.86
CA LEU A 21 7.90 4.65 -22.56
C LEU A 21 7.39 5.99 -21.98
N SER A 22 7.33 7.05 -22.79
CA SER A 22 6.86 8.37 -22.33
C SER A 22 5.42 8.34 -21.82
N GLU A 23 4.55 7.55 -22.45
CA GLU A 23 3.17 7.38 -22.01
C GLU A 23 3.11 6.62 -20.68
N ILE A 24 3.89 5.55 -20.53
CA ILE A 24 3.97 4.80 -19.28
C ILE A 24 4.45 5.69 -18.13
N LEU A 25 5.44 6.55 -18.37
CA LEU A 25 5.90 7.51 -17.35
C LEU A 25 4.78 8.49 -16.97
N HIS A 26 4.06 9.05 -17.95
CA HIS A 26 2.94 9.95 -17.70
C HIS A 26 1.80 9.27 -16.92
N LEU A 27 1.43 8.05 -17.31
CA LEU A 27 0.44 7.24 -16.58
C LEU A 27 0.92 6.89 -15.17
N SER A 28 2.22 6.69 -14.97
CA SER A 28 2.79 6.42 -13.64
C SER A 28 2.63 7.58 -12.66
N GLU A 29 2.57 8.81 -13.18
CA GLU A 29 2.33 10.02 -12.39
C GLU A 29 0.84 10.27 -12.15
N GLN A 30 -0.02 10.05 -13.14
CA GLN A 30 -1.45 10.39 -13.06
C GLN A 30 -2.32 9.27 -12.48
N GLU A 31 -2.09 8.04 -12.92
CA GLU A 31 -2.93 6.88 -12.61
C GLU A 31 -2.27 5.93 -11.61
N GLY A 32 -0.98 6.13 -11.33
CA GLY A 32 -0.20 5.35 -10.39
C GLY A 32 0.62 4.23 -11.05
N PRO A 33 1.18 3.30 -10.25
CA PRO A 33 2.22 2.36 -10.70
C PRO A 33 1.84 1.55 -11.95
N GLN A 34 2.75 1.47 -12.92
CA GLN A 34 2.54 0.74 -14.18
C GLN A 34 3.35 -0.55 -14.20
N ARG A 35 2.78 -1.65 -14.71
CA ARG A 35 3.44 -2.97 -14.75
C ARG A 35 3.95 -3.32 -16.14
N ILE A 36 5.20 -3.79 -16.24
CA ILE A 36 5.83 -4.22 -17.49
C ILE A 36 6.28 -5.68 -17.36
N GLY A 37 5.96 -6.50 -18.37
CA GLY A 37 6.37 -7.88 -18.51
C GLY A 37 5.33 -8.89 -18.03
N THR A 38 5.09 -9.93 -18.81
CA THR A 38 4.10 -10.98 -18.52
C THR A 38 4.68 -12.11 -17.67
N TRP A 39 5.95 -12.50 -17.89
CA TRP A 39 6.61 -13.58 -17.15
C TRP A 39 7.52 -13.08 -16.02
N ARG A 40 8.33 -12.05 -16.28
CA ARG A 40 9.07 -11.30 -15.27
C ARG A 40 8.50 -9.90 -15.19
N GLN A 41 7.88 -9.57 -14.07
CA GLN A 41 7.19 -8.30 -13.88
C GLN A 41 8.12 -7.25 -13.27
N PHE A 42 8.10 -6.06 -13.85
CA PHE A 42 8.71 -4.86 -13.33
C PHE A 42 7.62 -3.81 -13.10
N VAL A 43 7.86 -2.89 -12.18
CA VAL A 43 6.92 -1.80 -11.88
C VAL A 43 7.62 -0.47 -12.09
N VAL A 44 6.98 0.43 -12.82
CA VAL A 44 7.40 1.81 -13.00
C VAL A 44 6.60 2.68 -12.05
N VAL A 45 7.33 3.43 -11.22
CA VAL A 45 6.78 4.43 -10.29
C VAL A 45 7.60 5.72 -10.40
N PRO A 46 6.99 6.88 -10.11
CA PRO A 46 7.74 8.11 -9.96
C PRO A 46 8.84 7.97 -8.90
N ALA A 47 10.01 8.55 -9.15
CA ALA A 47 11.16 8.45 -8.24
C ALA A 47 10.83 8.95 -6.83
N ALA A 48 10.08 10.05 -6.73
CA ALA A 48 9.63 10.60 -5.43
C ALA A 48 8.82 9.61 -4.61
N VAL A 49 7.96 8.80 -5.26
CA VAL A 49 7.17 7.76 -4.59
C VAL A 49 8.10 6.65 -4.09
N TRP A 50 9.04 6.21 -4.92
CA TRP A 50 10.03 5.22 -4.52
C TRP A 50 10.89 5.69 -3.35
N ASP A 51 11.38 6.93 -3.39
CA ASP A 51 12.25 7.46 -2.34
C ASP A 51 11.50 7.69 -1.03
N ALA A 52 10.22 8.08 -1.07
CA ALA A 52 9.38 8.16 0.12
C ALA A 52 9.26 6.81 0.86
N THR A 53 9.32 5.68 0.14
CA THR A 53 9.30 4.36 0.79
C THR A 53 10.59 3.99 1.51
N LYS A 54 11.71 4.63 1.15
CA LYS A 54 13.02 4.42 1.80
C LYS A 54 13.20 5.23 3.08
N ALA A 55 12.31 6.19 3.34
CA ALA A 55 12.34 6.94 4.58
C ALA A 55 12.30 5.97 5.77
N PRO A 56 13.15 6.14 6.80
CA PRO A 56 13.11 5.30 7.99
C PRO A 56 11.70 5.35 8.58
N ARG A 57 11.00 4.22 8.53
CA ARG A 57 9.69 4.12 9.16
C ARG A 57 9.91 4.16 10.65
N THR A 58 9.29 5.12 11.35
CA THR A 58 9.27 5.10 12.81
C THR A 58 8.76 3.73 13.25
N PRO A 59 9.54 2.96 14.05
CA PRO A 59 9.07 1.69 14.55
C PRO A 59 7.75 1.89 15.28
N LEU A 60 6.76 1.04 15.01
CA LEU A 60 5.40 1.20 15.54
C LEU A 60 5.42 1.39 17.07
N GLY A 61 6.25 0.63 17.79
CA GLY A 61 6.39 0.78 19.25
C GLY A 61 6.87 2.16 19.68
N ARG A 62 7.82 2.76 18.95
CA ARG A 62 8.29 4.12 19.22
C ARG A 62 7.19 5.14 18.93
N TRP A 63 6.50 4.98 17.80
CA TRP A 63 5.39 5.85 17.44
C TRP A 63 4.26 5.81 18.49
N LEU A 64 3.92 4.61 19.00
CA LEU A 64 2.90 4.43 20.04
C LEU A 64 3.27 5.16 21.33
N ILE A 65 4.53 5.07 21.78
CA ILE A 65 4.97 5.78 23.00
C ILE A 65 4.88 7.31 22.82
N GLU A 66 5.21 7.80 21.62
CA GLU A 66 5.25 9.23 21.30
C GLU A 66 3.84 9.82 21.04
N ASN A 67 2.91 9.03 20.49
CA ASN A 67 1.61 9.51 20.00
C ASN A 67 0.39 8.93 20.74
N MET A 68 0.56 7.94 21.63
CA MET A 68 -0.57 7.49 22.43
C MET A 68 -1.08 8.63 23.31
N PRO A 69 -2.40 8.85 23.34
CA PRO A 69 -3.02 9.71 24.33
C PRO A 69 -2.62 9.25 25.73
N ARG A 70 -1.89 10.10 26.46
CA ARG A 70 -1.56 9.86 27.86
C ARG A 70 -2.77 10.26 28.70
N GLY A 71 -3.28 9.34 29.53
CA GLY A 71 -4.36 9.64 30.48
C GLY A 71 -5.78 9.34 29.99
N ILE A 72 -5.95 8.48 28.98
CA ILE A 72 -7.26 7.83 28.80
C ILE A 72 -7.36 6.75 29.86
N ASP A 73 -8.25 6.97 30.83
CA ASP A 73 -8.69 5.95 31.77
C ASP A 73 -9.65 5.01 31.02
N LEU A 74 -9.06 4.03 30.34
CA LEU A 74 -9.84 2.97 29.71
C LEU A 74 -10.21 1.99 30.82
N ASP A 75 -11.51 1.89 31.11
CA ASP A 75 -12.01 0.84 31.97
C ASP A 75 -11.51 -0.52 31.42
N PRO A 76 -10.71 -1.27 32.18
CA PRO A 76 -10.22 -2.54 31.72
C PRO A 76 -11.43 -3.46 31.49
N PRO A 77 -11.47 -4.18 30.36
CA PRO A 77 -12.56 -5.11 30.11
C PRO A 77 -12.61 -6.14 31.25
N ASP A 78 -13.82 -6.45 31.70
CA ASP A 78 -14.06 -7.44 32.75
C ASP A 78 -13.41 -8.77 32.35
N ARG A 79 -12.46 -9.23 33.18
CA ARG A 79 -11.72 -10.50 32.97
C ARG A 79 -12.63 -11.72 33.08
N ALA A 80 -13.80 -11.58 33.70
CA ALA A 80 -14.82 -12.63 33.77
C ALA A 80 -15.72 -12.67 32.52
N SER A 81 -15.64 -11.68 31.62
CA SER A 81 -16.44 -11.69 30.40
C SER A 81 -15.99 -12.81 29.47
N LYS A 82 -16.90 -13.74 29.16
CA LYS A 82 -16.69 -14.77 28.14
C LYS A 82 -16.62 -14.07 26.78
N ARG A 83 -15.40 -13.74 26.33
CA ARG A 83 -15.18 -13.26 24.97
C ARG A 83 -15.73 -14.32 24.01
N ALA A 84 -16.68 -13.94 23.18
CA ALA A 84 -17.19 -14.84 22.15
C ALA A 84 -16.03 -15.23 21.23
N VAL A 85 -15.83 -16.54 21.07
CA VAL A 85 -14.88 -17.10 20.11
C VAL A 85 -15.48 -16.93 18.71
N PRO A 86 -14.85 -16.15 17.81
CA PRO A 86 -15.47 -15.76 16.54
C PRO A 86 -15.60 -16.90 15.51
N PHE A 87 -15.14 -18.10 15.84
CA PHE A 87 -15.10 -19.26 14.93
C PHE A 87 -15.53 -20.58 15.60
N SER A 88 -16.35 -20.53 16.67
CA SER A 88 -16.96 -21.73 17.26
C SER A 88 -18.24 -22.14 16.56
#